data_AF-A0A4Q1FKB1-F1
#
_entry.id   AF-A0A4Q1FKB1-F1
#
_cell.length_a   1.000
_cell.length_b   1.000
_cell.length_c   1.000
_cell.angle_alpha   90.00
_cell.angle_beta   90.00
_cell.angle_gamma   90.00
#
_symmetry.space_group_name_H-M   'P 1'
#
loop_
_entity.id
_entity.type
_entity.pdbx_description
1 polymer ?
#
loop_
_entity_poly.entity_id
_entity_poly.type
_entity_poly.pdbx_seq_one_letter_code
_entity_poly.pdbx_strand_id
1 'polypeptide(L)'
;KRKAIPVSGQTSALVDDLEYKYTGNRLNQVIESAMNDTGYEGGNNMIDYDVNGNMTTMKDKGINSIVYNHLNLPNTFTMSYPDPIIVGQRSSANVGYLYRADGTKLRKNYSTKPARGNIRTSMTDYLDGFQYSYREAGGICLTCRTEYAFEEQAYGNISTAF
;
A
#
# COMPACT_ATOMS: atom_id res chain seq x y z
N LYS A 1 9.08 -19.10 -10.14
CA LYS A 1 10.32 -19.04 -9.34
C LYS A 1 11.18 -17.87 -9.80
N ARG A 2 11.64 -17.03 -8.87
CA ARG A 2 12.61 -15.95 -9.12
C ARG A 2 13.83 -16.14 -8.22
N LYS A 3 15.02 -15.95 -8.77
CA LYS A 3 16.28 -15.92 -8.02
C LYS A 3 16.89 -14.52 -8.09
N ALA A 4 17.71 -14.18 -7.10
CA ALA A 4 18.48 -12.94 -7.10
C ALA A 4 19.98 -13.22 -6.91
N ILE A 5 20.77 -12.23 -7.32
CA ILE A 5 22.20 -12.18 -7.00
C ILE A 5 22.32 -12.19 -5.46
N PRO A 6 23.13 -13.09 -4.88
CA PRO A 6 23.22 -13.18 -3.45
C PRO A 6 23.93 -11.95 -2.88
N VAL A 7 23.47 -11.48 -1.71
CA VAL A 7 24.14 -10.41 -0.96
C VAL A 7 25.52 -10.87 -0.47
N SER A 8 25.72 -12.17 -0.29
CA SER A 8 27.00 -12.81 0.06
C SER A 8 27.12 -14.22 -0.51
N GLY A 9 28.31 -14.61 -0.96
CA GLY A 9 28.58 -15.94 -1.51
C GLY A 9 28.41 -16.04 -3.03
N GLN A 10 28.61 -17.24 -3.59
CA GLN A 10 28.59 -17.48 -5.04
C GLN A 10 27.29 -18.11 -5.56
N THR A 11 26.38 -18.50 -4.66
CA THR A 11 25.14 -19.22 -5.03
C THR A 11 23.96 -18.26 -5.07
N SER A 12 23.23 -18.22 -6.18
CA SER A 12 21.99 -17.43 -6.31
C SER A 12 20.97 -17.81 -5.22
N ALA A 13 20.42 -16.81 -4.53
CA ALA A 13 19.36 -17.04 -3.56
C ALA A 13 18.01 -17.20 -4.29
N LEU A 14 17.23 -18.22 -3.92
CA LEU A 14 15.81 -18.28 -4.32
C LEU A 14 15.08 -17.19 -3.53
N VAL A 15 14.42 -16.29 -4.24
CA VAL A 15 13.70 -15.16 -3.61
C VAL A 15 12.21 -15.40 -3.62
N ASP A 16 11.68 -15.90 -4.74
CA ASP A 16 10.25 -16.23 -4.85
C ASP A 16 10.05 -17.63 -5.41
N ASP A 17 9.11 -18.36 -4.84
CA ASP A 17 8.54 -19.61 -5.32
C ASP A 17 7.02 -19.54 -5.21
N LEU A 18 6.45 -18.66 -6.06
CA LEU A 18 5.04 -18.32 -6.06
C LEU A 18 4.21 -19.33 -6.85
N GLU A 19 3.18 -19.85 -6.18
CA GLU A 19 2.04 -20.52 -6.80
C GLU A 19 0.80 -19.64 -6.68
N TYR A 20 0.09 -19.45 -7.80
CA TYR A 20 -1.12 -18.63 -7.86
C TYR A 20 -2.34 -19.54 -8.05
N LYS A 21 -3.32 -19.44 -7.16
CA LYS A 21 -4.58 -20.19 -7.24
C LYS A 21 -5.68 -19.29 -7.78
N TYR A 22 -6.39 -19.76 -8.79
CA TYR A 22 -7.45 -18.98 -9.46
C TYR A 22 -8.80 -19.70 -9.46
N THR A 23 -9.87 -18.92 -9.52
CA THR A 23 -11.18 -19.35 -10.02
C THR A 23 -11.51 -18.51 -11.24
N GLY A 24 -11.48 -19.11 -12.43
CA GLY A 24 -11.56 -18.35 -13.69
C GLY A 24 -10.40 -17.36 -13.80
N ASN A 25 -10.73 -16.08 -14.00
CA ASN A 25 -9.77 -14.97 -14.04
C ASN A 25 -9.54 -14.27 -12.69
N ARG A 26 -10.09 -14.81 -11.59
CA ARG A 26 -9.99 -14.24 -10.24
C ARG A 26 -8.91 -14.92 -9.43
N LEU A 27 -7.95 -14.17 -8.92
CA LEU A 27 -6.89 -14.65 -8.03
C LEU A 27 -7.46 -14.91 -6.64
N ASN A 28 -7.42 -16.16 -6.16
CA ASN A 28 -7.96 -16.52 -4.85
C ASN A 28 -6.89 -16.50 -3.75
N GLN A 29 -5.64 -16.85 -4.10
CA GLN A 29 -4.57 -17.07 -3.14
C GLN A 29 -3.21 -17.06 -3.85
N VAL A 30 -2.20 -16.57 -3.16
CA VAL A 30 -0.79 -16.68 -3.54
C VAL A 30 -0.07 -17.50 -2.48
N ILE A 31 0.61 -18.58 -2.86
CA ILE A 31 1.41 -19.41 -1.96
C ILE A 31 2.88 -19.14 -2.28
N GLU A 32 3.65 -18.73 -1.28
CA GLU A 32 5.10 -18.47 -1.40
C GLU A 32 5.86 -19.55 -0.61
N SER A 33 6.79 -20.24 -1.28
CA SER A 33 7.52 -21.41 -0.72
C SER A 33 9.04 -21.22 -0.61
N ALA A 34 9.58 -20.06 -1.01
CA ALA A 34 11.01 -19.76 -0.96
C ALA A 34 11.53 -19.45 0.45
N MET A 35 10.63 -19.19 1.42
CA MET A 35 10.97 -18.80 2.79
C MET A 35 11.97 -17.63 2.85
N ASN A 36 11.76 -16.63 1.99
CA ASN A 36 12.65 -15.48 1.85
C ASN A 36 11.86 -14.18 1.90
N ASP A 37 12.02 -13.43 2.98
CA ASP A 37 11.27 -12.19 3.24
C ASP A 37 11.72 -11.00 2.35
N THR A 38 12.76 -11.16 1.53
CA THR A 38 13.12 -10.17 0.49
C THR A 38 12.31 -10.32 -0.79
N GLY A 39 11.48 -11.37 -0.86
CA GLY A 39 10.56 -11.66 -1.95
C GLY A 39 9.14 -11.19 -1.67
N TYR A 40 8.18 -11.99 -2.12
CA TYR A 40 6.78 -11.76 -1.82
C TYR A 40 6.51 -11.88 -0.32
N GLU A 41 6.22 -10.75 0.31
CA GLU A 41 5.82 -10.71 1.71
C GLU A 41 4.46 -11.42 1.91
N GLY A 42 4.42 -12.36 2.86
CA GLY A 42 3.23 -13.11 3.25
C GLY A 42 3.06 -14.41 2.48
N GLY A 43 1.82 -14.72 2.10
CA GLY A 43 1.44 -15.92 1.37
C GLY A 43 0.45 -16.79 2.14
N ASN A 44 -0.15 -17.71 1.40
CA ASN A 44 -1.12 -18.69 1.87
C ASN A 44 -2.41 -18.07 2.48
N ASN A 45 -2.66 -16.77 2.33
CA ASN A 45 -3.93 -16.17 2.73
C ASN A 45 -4.93 -16.12 1.58
N MET A 46 -6.19 -16.39 1.90
CA MET A 46 -7.30 -16.17 0.96
C MET A 46 -7.52 -14.68 0.71
N ILE A 47 -7.84 -14.38 -0.54
CA ILE A 47 -8.23 -13.07 -1.03
C ILE A 47 -9.76 -13.10 -1.19
N ASP A 48 -10.45 -12.24 -0.46
CA ASP A 48 -11.90 -12.16 -0.49
C ASP A 48 -12.37 -11.14 -1.54
N TYR A 49 -13.57 -11.35 -2.05
CA TYR A 49 -14.19 -10.50 -3.07
C TYR A 49 -15.67 -10.25 -2.76
N ASP A 50 -16.17 -9.10 -3.17
CA ASP A 50 -17.60 -8.81 -3.17
C ASP A 50 -18.31 -9.44 -4.39
N VAL A 51 -19.64 -9.28 -4.44
CA VAL A 51 -20.50 -9.82 -5.51
C VAL A 51 -20.25 -9.18 -6.87
N ASN A 52 -19.67 -7.98 -6.90
CA ASN A 52 -19.30 -7.27 -8.13
C ASN A 52 -17.90 -7.69 -8.63
N GLY A 53 -17.22 -8.57 -7.89
CA GLY A 53 -15.87 -9.05 -8.22
C GLY A 53 -14.76 -8.10 -7.78
N ASN A 54 -15.03 -7.12 -6.92
CA ASN A 54 -13.98 -6.30 -6.33
C ASN A 54 -13.30 -7.02 -5.18
N MET A 55 -11.98 -6.86 -5.04
CA MET A 55 -11.22 -7.40 -3.93
C MET A 55 -11.60 -6.69 -2.62
N THR A 56 -12.00 -7.42 -1.59
CA THR A 56 -12.34 -6.85 -0.28
C THR A 56 -11.24 -7.05 0.76
N THR A 57 -10.31 -7.99 0.56
CA THR A 57 -9.18 -8.23 1.46
C THR A 57 -7.92 -8.63 0.68
N MET A 58 -6.74 -8.33 1.23
CA MET A 58 -5.44 -8.80 0.73
C MET A 58 -4.49 -8.94 1.91
N LYS A 59 -4.71 -9.97 2.73
CA LYS A 59 -4.04 -10.14 4.05
C LYS A 59 -2.53 -10.31 3.93
N ASP A 60 -2.05 -10.85 2.81
CA ASP A 60 -0.62 -10.91 2.49
C ASP A 60 0.05 -9.53 2.50
N LYS A 61 -0.70 -8.48 2.19
CA LYS A 61 -0.24 -7.08 2.21
C LYS A 61 -0.77 -6.31 3.42
N GLY A 62 -1.25 -7.03 4.44
CA GLY A 62 -1.84 -6.47 5.64
C GLY A 62 -3.15 -5.74 5.41
N ILE A 63 -3.79 -5.84 4.24
CA ILE A 63 -5.06 -5.19 3.92
C ILE A 63 -6.20 -6.06 4.43
N ASN A 64 -6.83 -5.62 5.52
CA ASN A 64 -7.92 -6.33 6.19
C ASN A 64 -9.30 -6.01 5.62
N SER A 65 -9.46 -4.84 4.98
CA SER A 65 -10.71 -4.45 4.34
C SER A 65 -10.44 -3.40 3.27
N ILE A 66 -11.19 -3.52 2.17
CA ILE A 66 -11.35 -2.54 1.11
C ILE A 66 -12.84 -2.29 0.97
N VAL A 67 -13.25 -1.03 1.16
CA VAL A 67 -14.64 -0.60 0.96
C VAL A 67 -14.71 0.24 -0.31
N TYR A 68 -15.75 0.02 -1.10
CA TYR A 68 -15.98 0.69 -2.37
C TYR A 68 -17.12 1.71 -2.26
N ASN A 69 -17.09 2.74 -3.08
CA ASN A 69 -18.17 3.72 -3.18
C ASN A 69 -19.23 3.29 -4.22
N HIS A 70 -20.27 4.11 -4.40
CA HIS A 70 -21.35 3.84 -5.36
C HIS A 70 -20.91 3.81 -6.84
N LEU A 71 -19.71 4.31 -7.17
CA LEU A 71 -19.09 4.21 -8.49
C LEU A 71 -18.21 2.96 -8.63
N ASN A 72 -18.24 2.06 -7.64
CA ASN A 72 -17.39 0.88 -7.58
C ASN A 72 -15.89 1.22 -7.53
N LEU A 73 -15.53 2.41 -7.04
CA LEU A 73 -14.15 2.85 -6.84
C LEU A 73 -13.70 2.60 -5.39
N PRO A 74 -12.43 2.22 -5.15
CA PRO A 74 -11.93 2.02 -3.80
C PRO A 74 -12.04 3.30 -2.97
N ASN A 75 -12.76 3.24 -1.85
CA ASN A 75 -13.05 4.36 -0.98
C ASN A 75 -12.14 4.36 0.26
N THR A 76 -12.05 3.22 0.96
CA THR A 76 -11.21 3.10 2.16
C THR A 76 -10.52 1.76 2.24
N PHE A 77 -9.26 1.77 2.68
CA PHE A 77 -8.46 0.60 3.01
C PHE A 77 -8.16 0.63 4.51
N THR A 78 -8.36 -0.49 5.20
CA THR A 78 -7.90 -0.67 6.58
C THR A 78 -6.80 -1.72 6.62
N MET A 79 -5.67 -1.38 7.20
CA MET A 79 -4.47 -2.21 7.20
C MET A 79 -3.97 -2.48 8.62
N SER A 80 -3.45 -3.67 8.85
CA SER A 80 -2.72 -3.97 10.08
C SER A 80 -1.55 -4.90 9.82
N TYR A 81 -0.39 -4.50 10.33
CA TYR A 81 0.88 -5.20 10.14
C TYR A 81 1.61 -5.30 11.50
N PRO A 82 2.51 -6.29 11.65
CA PRO A 82 3.39 -6.35 12.82
C PRO A 82 4.11 -5.02 13.04
N ASP A 83 4.21 -4.59 14.29
CA ASP A 83 4.98 -3.40 14.61
C ASP A 83 6.48 -3.68 14.38
N PRO A 84 7.21 -2.82 13.65
CA PRO A 84 8.60 -3.09 13.29
C PRO A 84 9.57 -3.00 14.49
N ILE A 85 9.14 -2.39 15.61
CA ILE A 85 9.98 -2.16 16.78
C ILE A 85 9.51 -3.02 17.95
N ILE A 86 8.18 -3.09 18.19
CA ILE A 86 7.62 -3.77 19.36
C ILE A 86 7.02 -5.13 18.97
N VAL A 87 7.83 -6.18 19.12
CA VAL A 87 7.43 -7.57 18.84
C VAL A 87 6.14 -7.95 19.59
N GLY A 88 5.21 -8.57 18.87
CA GLY A 88 3.91 -8.98 19.41
C GLY A 88 2.84 -7.89 19.44
N GLN A 89 3.20 -6.65 19.08
CA GLN A 89 2.24 -5.57 18.86
C GLN A 89 1.96 -5.38 17.37
N ARG A 90 0.86 -4.69 17.06
CA ARG A 90 0.49 -4.36 15.68
C ARG A 90 0.42 -2.86 15.50
N SER A 91 0.92 -2.43 14.36
CA SER A 91 0.63 -1.12 13.79
C SER A 91 -0.58 -1.22 12.87
N SER A 92 -1.22 -0.09 12.61
CA SER A 92 -2.33 -0.01 11.64
C SER A 92 -2.16 1.19 10.74
N ALA A 93 -2.69 1.06 9.53
CA ALA A 93 -2.80 2.17 8.60
C ALA A 93 -4.19 2.21 7.98
N ASN A 94 -4.62 3.40 7.59
CA ASN A 94 -5.82 3.58 6.79
C ASN A 94 -5.50 4.43 5.58
N VAL A 95 -6.09 4.09 4.44
CA VAL A 95 -6.06 4.91 3.23
C VAL A 95 -7.49 5.28 2.90
N GLY A 96 -7.78 6.56 2.68
CA GLY A 96 -9.09 7.04 2.23
C GLY A 96 -8.97 7.84 0.95
N TYR A 97 -9.98 7.80 0.09
CA TYR A 97 -10.00 8.54 -1.17
C TYR A 97 -11.22 9.45 -1.28
N LEU A 98 -11.03 10.58 -1.96
CA LEU A 98 -12.13 11.45 -2.41
C LEU A 98 -12.14 11.46 -3.93
N TYR A 99 -13.32 11.35 -4.51
CA TYR A 99 -13.52 11.37 -5.95
C TYR A 99 -14.55 12.44 -6.33
N ARG A 100 -14.40 12.97 -7.55
CA ARG A 100 -15.48 13.65 -8.26
C ARG A 100 -16.57 12.65 -8.64
N ALA A 101 -17.74 13.17 -8.99
CA ALA A 101 -18.85 12.36 -9.50
C ALA A 101 -18.51 11.63 -10.83
N ASP A 102 -17.54 12.16 -11.60
CA ASP A 102 -17.01 11.52 -12.82
C ASP A 102 -15.98 10.40 -12.53
N GLY A 103 -15.67 10.14 -11.26
CA GLY A 103 -14.71 9.11 -10.85
C GLY A 103 -13.25 9.59 -10.77
N THR A 104 -12.96 10.84 -11.12
CA THR A 104 -11.61 11.41 -10.98
C THR A 104 -11.24 11.52 -9.51
N LYS A 105 -10.08 10.97 -9.13
CA LYS A 105 -9.54 11.05 -7.77
C LYS A 105 -9.07 12.47 -7.49
N LEU A 106 -9.59 13.07 -6.42
CA LEU A 106 -9.20 14.40 -5.95
C LEU A 106 -8.22 14.33 -4.79
N ARG A 107 -8.36 13.31 -3.93
CA ARG A 107 -7.58 13.23 -2.69
C ARG A 107 -7.26 11.80 -2.30
N LYS A 108 -6.10 11.61 -1.70
CA LYS A 108 -5.70 10.45 -0.92
C LYS A 108 -5.35 10.92 0.50
N ASN A 109 -6.04 10.38 1.49
CA ASN A 109 -5.68 10.49 2.90
C ASN A 109 -4.99 9.20 3.33
N TYR A 110 -3.89 9.31 4.07
CA TYR A 110 -3.19 8.19 4.65
C TYR A 110 -2.96 8.46 6.13
N SER A 111 -3.32 7.53 7.00
CA SER A 111 -3.08 7.64 8.43
C SER A 111 -2.37 6.39 8.92
N THR A 112 -1.34 6.55 9.75
CA THR A 112 -0.70 5.44 10.46
C THR A 112 -0.85 5.61 11.96
N LYS A 113 -1.17 4.52 12.63
CA LYS A 113 -1.22 4.42 14.07
C LYS A 113 -0.20 3.37 14.51
N PRO A 114 0.94 3.79 15.09
CA PRO A 114 1.89 2.85 15.65
C PRO A 114 1.31 2.12 16.87
N ALA A 115 1.95 1.02 17.29
CA ALA A 115 1.55 0.33 18.54
C ALA A 115 1.63 1.25 19.76
N ARG A 116 2.58 2.19 19.78
CA ARG A 116 2.72 3.25 20.78
C ARG A 116 3.05 4.58 20.10
N GLY A 117 2.46 5.66 20.60
CA GLY A 117 2.67 7.03 20.09
C GLY A 117 1.46 7.58 19.36
N ASN A 118 1.66 8.74 18.73
CA ASN A 118 0.59 9.49 18.08
C ASN A 118 0.32 8.99 16.65
N ILE A 119 -0.93 9.17 16.23
CA ILE A 119 -1.36 8.95 14.85
C ILE A 119 -0.65 9.98 13.96
N ARG A 120 -0.13 9.52 12.82
CA ARG A 120 0.44 10.37 11.78
C ARG A 120 -0.50 10.35 10.59
N THR A 121 -0.73 11.51 9.99
CA THR A 121 -1.57 11.63 8.81
C THR A 121 -0.80 12.30 7.68
N SER A 122 -0.99 11.85 6.46
CA SER A 122 -0.58 12.55 5.27
C SER A 122 -1.73 12.62 4.28
N MET A 123 -1.69 13.64 3.44
CA MET A 123 -2.70 13.86 2.43
C MET A 123 -2.02 14.17 1.10
N THR A 124 -2.64 13.75 0.01
CA THR A 124 -2.23 14.09 -1.35
C THR A 124 -3.45 14.55 -2.12
N ASP A 125 -3.45 15.80 -2.57
CA ASP A 125 -4.44 16.36 -3.49
C ASP A 125 -3.97 16.25 -4.93
N TYR A 126 -4.90 15.99 -5.83
CA TYR A 126 -4.68 15.83 -7.26
C TYR A 126 -5.43 16.95 -7.99
N LEU A 127 -4.68 17.89 -8.57
CA LEU A 127 -5.23 19.07 -9.25
C LEU A 127 -4.46 19.30 -10.55
N ASP A 128 -5.16 19.24 -11.67
CA ASP A 128 -4.65 19.59 -13.01
C ASP A 128 -3.30 18.94 -13.39
N GLY A 129 -3.11 17.67 -13.01
CA GLY A 129 -1.89 16.91 -13.28
C GLY A 129 -0.77 17.06 -12.23
N PHE A 130 -0.94 17.97 -11.27
CA PHE A 130 -0.04 18.13 -10.13
C PHE A 130 -0.55 17.40 -8.89
N GLN A 131 0.39 16.94 -8.09
CA GLN A 131 0.11 16.31 -6.80
C GLN A 131 0.61 17.21 -5.68
N TYR A 132 -0.26 17.57 -4.74
CA TYR A 132 0.10 18.40 -3.59
C TYR A 132 0.08 17.55 -2.33
N SER A 133 1.21 17.44 -1.66
CA SER A 133 1.28 16.62 -0.45
C SER A 133 1.38 17.45 0.82
N TYR A 134 0.76 16.94 1.88
CA TYR A 134 0.73 17.52 3.21
C TYR A 134 1.09 16.43 4.23
N ARG A 135 1.89 16.77 5.26
CA ARG A 135 2.23 15.83 6.34
C ARG A 135 1.89 16.44 7.70
N GLU A 136 0.89 15.85 8.34
CA GLU A 136 0.37 16.25 9.64
C GLU A 136 1.37 15.97 10.76
N ALA A 137 1.77 17.02 11.48
CA ALA A 137 2.38 16.93 12.80
C ALA A 137 1.41 17.44 13.90
N GLY A 138 0.22 16.83 14.01
CA GLY A 138 -0.59 16.90 15.24
C GLY A 138 -1.95 17.61 15.26
N GLY A 139 -2.73 17.72 14.17
CA GLY A 139 -4.15 18.16 14.26
C GLY A 139 -4.99 18.17 12.97
N ILE A 140 -5.99 17.29 12.89
CA ILE A 140 -6.88 17.07 11.72
C ILE A 140 -7.64 18.34 11.31
N CYS A 141 -7.34 18.92 10.15
CA CYS A 141 -8.28 19.77 9.42
C CYS A 141 -8.55 19.21 8.02
N LEU A 142 -9.78 18.74 7.79
CA LEU A 142 -10.19 18.11 6.53
C LEU A 142 -10.23 19.08 5.33
N THR A 143 -10.38 20.38 5.55
CA THR A 143 -10.53 21.37 4.45
C THR A 143 -9.30 22.26 4.25
N CYS A 144 -8.30 22.20 5.14
CA CYS A 144 -7.34 23.29 5.23
C CYS A 144 -6.03 23.13 4.44
N ARG A 145 -5.71 22.00 3.75
CA ARG A 145 -4.27 21.72 3.53
C ARG A 145 -3.84 21.21 2.15
N THR A 146 -2.97 21.99 1.53
CA THR A 146 -1.98 21.63 0.50
C THR A 146 -0.65 22.25 0.92
N GLU A 147 0.49 21.54 0.79
CA GLU A 147 1.76 22.00 1.39
C GLU A 147 2.91 22.16 0.37
N TYR A 148 3.04 21.30 -0.63
CA TYR A 148 3.99 21.49 -1.74
C TYR A 148 3.57 20.61 -2.92
N ALA A 149 3.82 21.07 -4.15
CA ALA A 149 3.62 20.28 -5.36
C ALA A 149 4.78 19.29 -5.56
N PHE A 150 4.48 18.09 -6.07
CA PHE A 150 5.47 17.13 -6.55
C PHE A 150 5.78 17.44 -8.01
N GLU A 151 6.99 17.91 -8.28
CA GLU A 151 7.52 18.14 -9.63
C GLU A 151 8.41 16.94 -10.00
N GLU A 152 7.88 15.92 -10.68
CA GLU A 152 8.68 14.76 -11.13
C GLU A 152 9.87 15.18 -12.02
N GLN A 153 9.75 16.31 -12.73
CA GLN A 153 10.79 16.89 -13.57
C GLN A 153 11.96 17.51 -12.78
N ALA A 154 11.79 17.81 -11.48
CA ALA A 154 12.85 18.36 -10.62
C ALA A 154 13.83 17.29 -10.12
N TYR A 155 13.52 16.01 -10.30
CA TYR A 155 14.38 14.87 -9.93
C TYR A 155 15.12 14.26 -11.14
N GLY A 156 15.21 15.00 -12.24
CA GLY A 156 16.09 14.68 -13.35
C GLY A 156 17.56 14.83 -12.95
N ASN A 157 18.23 13.69 -12.80
CA ASN A 157 19.69 13.48 -12.65
C ASN A 157 20.32 13.81 -11.28
N ILE A 158 20.13 12.93 -10.30
CA ILE A 158 21.13 12.73 -9.22
C ILE A 158 21.98 11.51 -9.57
N SER A 159 22.66 11.57 -10.71
CA SER A 159 23.67 10.58 -11.10
C SER A 159 24.77 11.22 -11.94
N THR A 160 25.40 12.28 -11.43
CA THR A 160 26.76 12.68 -11.82
C THR A 160 27.35 13.60 -10.77
N ALA A 161 28.00 13.00 -9.78
CA ALA A 161 29.20 13.56 -9.15
C ALA A 161 29.96 12.35 -8.58
N PHE A 162 30.96 11.91 -9.33
CA PHE A 162 32.07 11.12 -8.81
C PHE A 162 32.94 12.00 -7.92
#